data_AF-A0A645EUA6-F1
#
_entry.id   AF-A0A645EUA6-F1
#
_cell.length_a   1.000
_cell.length_b   1.000
_cell.length_c   1.000
_cell.angle_alpha   90.00
_cell.angle_beta   90.00
_cell.angle_gamma   90.00
#
_symmetry.space_group_name_H-M   'P 1'
#
loop_
_entity.id
_entity.type
_entity.pdbx_description
1 polymer ?
#
loop_
_entity_poly.entity_id
_entity_poly.type
_entity_poly.pdbx_seq_one_letter_code
_entity_poly.pdbx_strand_id
1 'polypeptide(L)' 'MSEKKVETYWDKCTVMTVHLPNGFTIVEHSACVDPANYDAAIGVEICERKIKAQLWAFEGYKLQCELGKL' A
#
# COMPACT_ATOMS: atom_id res chain seq x y z
N MET A 1 7.40 -3.97 -14.71
CA MET A 1 7.02 -2.74 -13.98
C MET A 1 5.83 -3.10 -13.10
N SER A 2 5.72 -2.57 -11.88
CA SER A 2 4.57 -2.83 -11.01
C SER A 2 3.32 -2.14 -11.55
N GLU A 3 2.17 -2.80 -11.51
CA GLU A 3 0.88 -2.22 -11.88
C GLU A 3 0.20 -1.65 -10.63
N LYS A 4 -0.36 -0.44 -10.74
CA LYS A 4 -1.08 0.22 -9.65
C LYS A 4 -2.51 0.51 -10.07
N LYS A 5 -3.47 0.16 -9.22
CA LYS A 5 -4.89 0.51 -9.37
C LYS A 5 -5.34 1.29 -8.14
N VAL A 6 -6.01 2.42 -8.36
CA VAL A 6 -6.58 3.25 -7.28
C VAL A 6 -8.07 3.38 -7.50
N GLU A 7 -8.84 3.16 -6.45
CA GLU A 7 -10.29 3.30 -6.44
C GLU A 7 -10.71 4.14 -5.23
N THR A 8 -11.76 4.95 -5.38
CA THR A 8 -12.39 5.65 -4.27
C THR A 8 -13.75 5.04 -4.00
N TYR A 9 -14.01 4.68 -2.74
CA TYR A 9 -15.27 4.12 -2.28
C TYR A 9 -15.97 5.08 -1.32
N TRP A 10 -17.30 5.15 -1.43
CA TRP A 10 -18.17 5.96 -0.57
C TRP A 10 -17.71 7.42 -0.41
N ASP A 11 -17.15 7.99 -1.49
CA ASP A 11 -16.68 9.37 -1.59
C ASP A 11 -15.57 9.79 -0.61
N LYS A 12 -15.02 8.85 0.18
CA LYS A 12 -14.07 9.17 1.27
C LYS A 12 -13.03 8.10 1.60
N CYS A 13 -13.02 6.99 0.89
CA CYS A 13 -12.11 5.88 1.13
C CYS A 13 -11.27 5.57 -0.10
N THR A 14 -9.99 5.93 -0.09
CA THR A 14 -9.04 5.53 -1.13
C THR A 14 -8.57 4.11 -0.87
N VAL A 15 -8.65 3.25 -1.88
CA VAL A 15 -8.04 1.92 -1.88
C VAL A 15 -7.03 1.87 -3.02
N MET A 16 -5.82 1.41 -2.71
CA MET A 16 -4.77 1.18 -3.70
C MET A 16 -4.38 -0.30 -3.70
N THR A 17 -4.39 -0.89 -4.89
CA THR A 17 -3.86 -2.22 -5.15
C THR A 17 -2.60 -2.11 -5.99
N VAL A 18 -1.51 -2.75 -5.56
CA VAL A 18 -0.26 -2.80 -6.30
C VAL A 18 0.08 -4.25 -6.60
N HIS A 19 0.14 -4.57 -7.89
CA HIS A 19 0.60 -5.87 -8.38
C HIS A 19 2.09 -5.76 -8.73
N LEU A 20 2.92 -6.52 -8.02
CA LEU A 20 4.37 -6.50 -8.14
C LEU A 20 4.84 -7.46 -9.23
N PRO A 21 6.03 -7.23 -9.85
CA PRO A 21 6.54 -8.09 -10.92
C PRO A 21 6.77 -9.55 -10.52
N ASN A 22 6.89 -9.84 -9.22
CA ASN A 22 7.03 -11.19 -8.68
C ASN A 22 5.67 -11.90 -8.49
N GLY A 23 4.56 -11.30 -8.94
CA GLY A 23 3.19 -11.82 -8.79
C GLY A 23 2.54 -11.51 -7.44
N PHE A 24 3.26 -10.90 -6.49
CA PHE A 24 2.72 -10.55 -5.19
C PHE A 24 1.82 -9.31 -5.29
N THR A 25 0.69 -9.31 -4.59
CA THR A 25 -0.28 -8.21 -4.62
C THR A 25 -0.44 -7.62 -3.23
N ILE A 26 -0.28 -6.30 -3.11
CA ILE A 26 -0.48 -5.56 -1.86
C ILE A 26 -1.70 -4.67 -2.03
N VAL A 27 -2.60 -4.71 -1.07
CA VAL A 27 -3.78 -3.85 -1.01
C VAL A 27 -3.68 -2.99 0.24
N GLU A 28 -3.80 -1.68 0.07
CA GLU A 28 -3.81 -0.71 1.15
C GLU A 28 -4.94 0.29 0.99
N HIS A 29 -5.33 0.91 2.11
CA HIS A 29 -6.42 1.87 2.10
C HIS A 29 -6.19 3.05 3.04
N SER A 30 -6.86 4.15 2.73
CA SER A 30 -6.98 5.36 3.55
C SER A 30 -8.43 5.81 3.56
N ALA A 31 -9.05 5.79 4.75
CA ALA A 31 -10.43 6.21 4.93
C ALA A 31 -10.48 7.51 5.75
N CYS A 32 -11.23 8.49 5.24
CA CYS A 32 -11.53 9.73 5.95
C CYS A 32 -12.86 9.61 6.72
N VAL A 33 -12.95 10.31 7.85
CA VAL A 33 -14.17 10.35 8.68
C VAL A 33 -15.29 11.12 7.96
N ASP A 34 -14.95 12.26 7.35
CA ASP A 34 -15.88 13.19 6.69
C ASP A 34 -15.52 13.37 5.20
N PRO A 35 -16.44 13.08 4.26
CA PRO A 35 -16.25 13.35 2.83
C PRO A 35 -15.88 14.81 2.52
N ALA A 36 -16.38 15.78 3.29
CA ALA A 36 -16.10 17.19 3.05
C ALA A 36 -14.61 17.55 3.23
N ASN A 37 -13.88 16.74 3.99
CA ASN A 37 -12.45 16.89 4.27
C ASN A 37 -11.60 15.84 3.52
N TYR A 38 -12.19 15.07 2.59
CA TYR A 38 -11.47 14.05 1.85
C TYR A 38 -10.66 14.67 0.70
N ASP A 39 -9.41 14.23 0.58
CA ASP A 39 -8.53 14.52 -0.55
C ASP A 39 -7.94 13.18 -1.06
N ALA A 40 -8.25 12.85 -2.32
CA ALA A 40 -7.81 11.60 -2.94
C ALA A 40 -6.28 11.53 -3.11
N ALA A 41 -5.60 12.65 -3.32
CA ALA A 41 -4.14 12.69 -3.44
C ALA A 41 -3.48 12.38 -2.10
N ILE A 42 -4.01 12.92 -0.99
CA ILE A 42 -3.55 12.58 0.36
C ILE A 42 -3.80 11.10 0.64
N GLY A 43 -4.98 10.58 0.28
CA GLY A 43 -5.29 9.16 0.44
C GLY A 43 -4.34 8.24 -0.33
N VAL A 44 -4.00 8.61 -1.57
CA VAL A 44 -2.99 7.92 -2.40
C VAL A 44 -1.61 7.95 -1.73
N GLU A 45 -1.16 9.11 -1.23
CA GLU A 45 0.14 9.23 -0.56
C GLU A 45 0.22 8.33 0.69
N ILE A 46 -0.85 8.29 1.49
CA ILE A 46 -0.96 7.41 2.65
C ILE A 46 -0.84 5.94 2.24
N CYS A 47 -1.59 5.52 1.20
CA CYS A 47 -1.52 4.17 0.68
C CYS A 47 -0.09 3.82 0.20
N GLU A 48 0.56 4.70 -0.57
CA GLU A 48 1.94 4.46 -1.02
C GLU A 48 2.92 4.29 0.14
N ARG A 49 2.78 5.11 1.20
CA ARG A 49 3.62 4.99 2.40
C ARG A 49 3.41 3.65 3.10
N LYS A 50 2.16 3.21 3.25
CA LYS A 50 1.85 1.90 3.88
C LYS A 50 2.39 0.74 3.06
N ILE A 51 2.24 0.76 1.73
CA ILE A 51 2.77 -0.28 0.84
C ILE A 51 4.28 -0.35 0.93
N LYS A 52 4.98 0.80 0.91
CA LYS A 52 6.45 0.85 1.09
C LYS A 52 6.88 0.30 2.45
N ALA A 53 6.16 0.61 3.52
CA ALA A 53 6.44 0.09 4.85
C ALA A 53 6.24 -1.44 4.93
N GLN A 54 5.18 -1.98 4.33
CA GLN A 54 4.98 -3.44 4.23
C GLN A 54 6.12 -4.12 3.46
N LEU A 55 6.49 -3.58 2.28
CA LEU A 55 7.59 -4.09 1.48
C LEU A 55 8.91 -4.09 2.26
N TRP A 56 9.21 -3.00 2.97
CA TRP A 56 10.40 -2.90 3.81
C TRP A 56 10.44 -4.01 4.87
N ALA A 57 9.31 -4.26 5.55
CA ALA A 57 9.22 -5.33 6.54
C ALA A 57 9.43 -6.73 5.91
N PHE A 58 8.83 -6.99 4.74
CA PHE A 58 8.98 -8.28 4.05
C PHE A 58 10.39 -8.52 3.54
N GLU A 59 11.00 -7.53 2.89
CA GLU A 59 12.37 -7.64 2.38
C GLU A 59 13.37 -7.77 3.53
N GLY A 60 13.15 -7.04 4.64
CA GLY A 60 13.96 -7.18 5.85
C GLY A 60 13.87 -8.57 6.47
N TYR A 61 12.67 -9.13 6.59
CA TYR A 61 12.48 -10.51 7.07
C TYR A 61 13.14 -11.54 6.14
N LYS A 62 12.91 -11.43 4.83
CA LYS A 62 13.50 -12.31 3.82
C LYS A 62 15.03 -12.30 3.90
N LEU A 63 15.63 -11.11 3.96
CA LEU A 63 17.08 -10.96 4.08
C LEU A 63 17.61 -11.61 5.37
N GLN A 64 16.91 -11.44 6.50
CA GLN A 64 17.33 -12.05 7.76
C GLN A 64 17.33 -13.59 7.70
N CYS A 65 16.34 -14.18 7.02
CA CYS A 65 16.30 -15.62 6.76
C CYS A 65 17.46 -16.08 5.87
N GLU A 66 17.77 -15.34 4.79
CA GLU A 66 18.87 -15.67 3.88
C GLU A 66 20.26 -15.56 4.56
N LEU A 67 20.40 -14.62 5.51
CA LEU A 67 21.60 -14.46 6.31
C LEU A 67 21.74 -15.50 7.44
N GLY A 68 20.79 -16.42 7.59
CA GLY A 68 20.85 -17.54 8.55
C GLY A 68 20.80 -17.11 10.02
N LYS A 69 20.24 -15.94 10.31
CA LYS A 69 20.10 -15.41 11.68
C LYS A 69 18.66 -15.57 12.23
N LEU A 70 17.94 -16.54 11.68
CA LEU A 70 16.60 -17.00 12.09
C LEU A 70 16.58 -18.53 12.03
#